data_AF-V4LQ24-F1
#
_entry.id   AF-V4LQ24-F1
#
_cell.length_a   1.000
_cell.length_b   1.000
_cell.length_c   1.000
_cell.angle_alpha   90.00
_cell.angle_beta   90.00
_cell.angle_gamma   90.00
#
_symmetry.space_group_name_H-M   'P 1'
#
loop_
_entity.id
_entity.type
_entity.pdbx_description
1 polymer ?
#
loop_
_entity_poly.entity_id
_entity_poly.type
_entity_poly.pdbx_seq_one_letter_code
_entity_poly.pdbx_strand_id
1 'polypeptide(L)'
;DCDINLDGEIDREEFVKFVELLTADTFAVVSQGLIISLIVAPTVAIATKKATEGVPGVGKVVQKLPTSVYASLVTLAIVWANSDTS
;
A
#
# COMPACT_ATOMS: atom_id res chain seq x y z
N ASP A 1 20.05 -18.01 -13.71
CA ASP A 1 20.62 -17.64 -15.00
C ASP A 1 19.61 -16.85 -15.81
N CYS A 2 19.98 -15.64 -16.22
CA CYS A 2 19.16 -14.76 -17.06
C CYS A 2 19.85 -14.37 -18.37
N ASP A 3 21.07 -14.85 -18.57
CA ASP A 3 21.79 -14.85 -19.83
C ASP A 3 21.46 -16.17 -20.53
N ILE A 4 20.53 -16.10 -21.49
CA ILE A 4 19.95 -17.27 -22.16
C ILE A 4 20.85 -17.68 -23.32
N ASN A 5 21.49 -16.71 -23.97
CA ASN A 5 22.35 -16.92 -25.12
C ASN A 5 23.83 -17.23 -24.71
N LEU A 6 24.16 -17.08 -23.41
CA LEU A 6 25.46 -17.31 -22.77
C LEU A 6 26.58 -16.40 -23.28
N ASP A 7 26.24 -15.19 -23.73
CA ASP A 7 27.19 -14.22 -24.24
C ASP A 7 27.82 -13.32 -23.15
N GLY A 8 27.32 -13.42 -21.91
CA GLY A 8 27.79 -12.66 -20.76
C GLY A 8 27.25 -11.23 -20.68
N GLU A 9 26.39 -10.82 -21.60
CA GLU A 9 25.66 -9.56 -21.60
C GLU A 9 24.16 -9.83 -21.32
N ILE A 10 23.38 -8.77 -21.12
CA ILE A 10 21.92 -8.86 -21.02
C ILE A 10 21.37 -7.93 -22.09
N ASP A 11 20.79 -8.52 -23.13
CA ASP A 11 20.14 -7.76 -24.17
C ASP A 11 18.72 -7.32 -23.76
N ARG A 12 18.09 -6.52 -24.63
CA ARG A 12 16.75 -5.99 -24.36
C ARG A 12 15.71 -7.11 -24.25
N GLU A 13 15.83 -8.14 -25.07
CA GLU A 13 14.90 -9.26 -25.15
C GLU A 13 15.02 -10.17 -23.92
N GLU A 14 16.23 -10.38 -23.42
CA GLU A 14 16.54 -11.08 -22.18
C GLU A 14 16.08 -10.30 -20.95
N PHE A 15 16.28 -8.98 -20.93
CA PHE A 15 15.73 -8.13 -19.89
C PHE A 15 14.20 -8.21 -19.83
N VAL A 16 13.52 -8.18 -20.98
CA VAL A 16 12.06 -8.33 -21.04
C VAL A 16 11.62 -9.69 -20.50
N LYS A 17 12.25 -10.79 -20.93
CA LYS A 17 11.95 -12.13 -20.42
C LYS A 17 12.23 -12.28 -18.93
N PHE A 18 13.28 -11.65 -18.43
CA PHE A 18 13.60 -11.61 -17.00
C PHE A 18 12.51 -10.90 -16.21
N VAL A 19 12.05 -9.73 -16.68
CA VAL A 19 10.94 -9.00 -16.06
C VAL A 19 9.65 -9.84 -16.13
N GLU A 20 9.37 -10.49 -17.26
CA GLU A 20 8.22 -11.40 -17.39
C GLU A 20 8.31 -12.56 -16.41
N LEU A 21 9.46 -13.20 -16.25
CA LEU A 21 9.67 -14.30 -15.30
C LEU A 21 9.50 -13.85 -13.84
N LEU A 22 10.06 -12.70 -13.47
CA LEU A 22 9.89 -12.11 -12.14
C LEU A 22 8.44 -11.69 -11.87
N THR A 23 7.76 -11.19 -12.91
CA THR A 23 6.42 -10.63 -12.78
C THR A 23 5.33 -11.67 -12.99
N ALA A 24 5.62 -12.82 -13.59
CA ALA A 24 4.63 -13.87 -13.89
C ALA A 24 3.87 -14.33 -12.63
N ASP A 25 4.60 -14.61 -11.55
CA ASP A 25 4.00 -15.01 -10.27
C ASP A 25 3.46 -13.80 -9.50
N THR A 26 4.10 -12.64 -9.65
CA THR A 26 3.71 -11.40 -8.95
C THR A 26 2.42 -10.80 -9.51
N PHE A 27 2.17 -10.89 -10.82
CA PHE A 27 1.00 -10.29 -11.47
C PHE A 27 -0.30 -10.99 -11.06
N ALA A 28 -0.27 -12.32 -10.93
CA ALA A 28 -1.42 -13.09 -10.47
C ALA A 28 -1.78 -12.76 -9.01
N VAL A 29 -0.78 -12.68 -8.14
CA VAL A 29 -0.97 -12.38 -6.71
C VAL A 29 -1.37 -10.92 -6.48
N VAL A 30 -0.73 -9.97 -7.18
CA VAL A 30 -1.03 -8.54 -7.05
C VAL A 30 -2.40 -8.19 -7.65
N SER A 31 -2.81 -8.81 -8.76
CA SER A 31 -4.13 -8.57 -9.35
C SER A 31 -5.27 -9.06 -8.45
N GLN A 32 -5.15 -10.27 -7.89
CA GLN A 32 -6.12 -10.78 -6.93
C GLN A 32 -6.15 -9.93 -5.65
N GLY A 33 -5.00 -9.55 -5.11
CA GLY A 33 -4.90 -8.66 -3.96
C GLY A 33 -5.56 -7.30 -4.22
N LEU A 34 -5.38 -6.74 -5.42
CA LEU A 34 -5.97 -5.46 -5.82
C LEU A 34 -7.49 -5.55 -5.98
N ILE A 35 -8.01 -6.62 -6.59
CA ILE A 35 -9.47 -6.86 -6.71
C ILE A 35 -10.10 -7.02 -5.31
N ILE A 36 -9.48 -7.83 -4.44
CA ILE A 36 -9.95 -8.02 -3.05
C ILE A 36 -9.92 -6.68 -2.31
N SER A 37 -8.83 -5.92 -2.41
CA SER A 37 -8.70 -4.60 -1.79
C SER A 37 -9.76 -3.60 -2.29
N LEU A 38 -10.06 -3.59 -3.60
CA LEU A 38 -11.09 -2.72 -4.19
C LEU A 38 -12.51 -3.02 -3.68
N ILE A 39 -12.78 -4.25 -3.22
CA ILE A 39 -14.07 -4.61 -2.65
C ILE A 39 -14.07 -4.37 -1.13
N VAL A 40 -13.04 -4.87 -0.45
CA VAL A 40 -12.93 -4.82 1.01
C VAL A 40 -12.77 -3.39 1.50
N ALA A 41 -11.95 -2.55 0.85
CA ALA A 41 -11.72 -1.17 1.31
C ALA A 41 -13.00 -0.31 1.32
N PRO A 42 -13.83 -0.28 0.25
CA PRO A 42 -15.14 0.38 0.31
C PRO A 42 -16.09 -0.24 1.32
N THR A 43 -16.14 -1.57 1.46
CA THR A 43 -17.01 -2.23 2.45
C THR A 43 -16.63 -1.85 3.88
N VAL A 44 -15.33 -1.88 4.21
CA VAL A 44 -14.81 -1.45 5.51
C VAL A 44 -15.09 0.03 5.72
N ALA A 45 -14.82 0.89 4.75
CA ALA A 45 -15.13 2.32 4.83
C ALA A 45 -16.63 2.58 5.08
N ILE A 46 -17.53 1.86 4.41
CA ILE A 46 -18.98 1.96 4.61
C ILE A 46 -19.37 1.44 6.00
N ALA A 47 -18.82 0.31 6.45
CA ALA A 47 -19.11 -0.25 7.76
C ALA A 47 -18.64 0.68 8.89
N THR A 48 -17.42 1.21 8.80
CA THR A 48 -16.86 2.18 9.75
C THR A 48 -17.61 3.52 9.68
N LYS A 49 -18.02 3.97 8.50
CA LYS A 49 -18.89 5.15 8.35
C LYS A 49 -20.22 4.95 9.08
N LYS A 50 -20.92 3.84 8.85
CA LYS A 50 -22.17 3.52 9.56
C LYS A 50 -21.98 3.42 11.08
N ALA A 51 -20.87 2.85 11.53
CA ALA A 51 -20.56 2.74 12.95
C ALA A 51 -20.26 4.09 13.63
N THR A 52 -19.76 5.07 12.86
CA THR A 52 -19.41 6.41 13.37
C THR A 52 -20.50 7.46 13.13
N GLU A 53 -21.44 7.24 12.20
CA GLU A 53 -22.63 8.07 11.98
C GLU A 53 -23.60 8.10 13.17
N GLY A 54 -23.49 7.15 14.10
CA GLY A 54 -24.19 7.18 15.39
C GLY A 54 -23.60 8.14 16.43
N VAL A 55 -22.44 8.76 16.16
CA VAL A 55 -21.72 9.63 17.10
C VAL A 55 -21.60 11.06 16.53
N PRO A 56 -22.59 11.94 16.76
CA PRO A 56 -22.51 13.33 16.36
C PRO A 56 -21.37 14.05 17.10
N GLY A 57 -20.37 14.56 16.38
CA GLY A 57 -19.41 15.54 16.94
C GLY A 57 -17.93 15.37 16.59
N VAL A 58 -17.49 14.19 16.13
CA VAL A 58 -16.03 13.94 15.92
C VAL A 58 -15.47 14.68 14.70
N GLY A 59 -16.27 14.85 13.64
CA GLY A 59 -15.85 15.50 12.39
C GLY A 59 -15.49 16.99 12.52
N LYS A 60 -16.05 17.72 13.51
CA LYS A 60 -15.75 19.15 13.73
C LYS A 60 -14.41 19.39 14.42
N VAL A 61 -13.89 18.40 15.15
CA VAL A 61 -12.64 18.56 15.93
C VAL A 61 -11.43 18.36 15.03
N VAL A 62 -11.48 17.38 14.12
CA VAL A 62 -10.40 17.11 13.16
C VAL A 62 -10.27 18.23 12.12
N GLN A 63 -11.39 18.85 11.70
CA GLN A 63 -11.35 20.02 10.80
C GLN A 63 -10.71 21.28 11.41
N LYS A 64 -10.61 21.36 12.75
CA LYS A 64 -10.00 22.51 13.43
C LYS A 64 -8.50 22.36 13.65
N LEU A 65 -7.93 21.18 13.40
CA LEU A 65 -6.49 20.97 13.52
C LEU A 65 -5.81 21.33 12.20
N PRO A 66 -4.84 22.27 12.21
CA PRO A 66 -4.02 22.55 11.03
C PRO A 66 -3.32 21.27 10.55
N THR A 67 -3.20 21.10 9.24
CA THR A 67 -2.55 19.94 8.61
C THR A 67 -1.16 19.64 9.18
N SER A 68 -0.41 20.68 9.56
CA SER A 68 0.92 20.56 10.17
C SER A 68 0.91 19.85 11.52
N VAL A 69 -0.13 20.05 12.34
CA VAL A 69 -0.28 19.41 13.66
C VAL A 69 -0.65 17.93 13.49
N TYR A 70 -1.50 17.62 12.50
CA TYR A 70 -1.81 16.22 12.19
C TYR A 70 -0.58 15.48 11.66
N ALA A 71 0.16 16.09 10.73
CA ALA A 71 1.38 15.50 10.18
C ALA A 71 2.45 15.24 11.25
N SER A 72 2.62 16.15 12.21
CA SER A 72 3.60 15.96 13.29
C SER A 72 3.20 14.83 14.23
N LEU A 73 1.93 14.73 14.63
CA LEU A 73 1.43 13.64 15.48
C LEU A 73 1.56 12.27 14.80
N VAL A 74 1.21 12.18 13.52
CA VAL A 74 1.37 10.95 12.73
C VAL A 74 2.84 10.56 12.61
N THR A 75 3.71 11.51 12.31
CA THR A 75 5.16 11.27 12.23
C THR A 75 5.71 10.76 13.56
N LEU A 76 5.31 11.38 14.68
CA LEU A 76 5.74 10.96 16.01
C LEU A 76 5.27 9.54 16.35
N ALA A 77 4.02 9.21 16.02
CA ALA A 77 3.46 7.88 16.23
C ALA A 77 4.18 6.80 15.40
N ILE A 78 4.52 7.11 14.14
CA ILE A 78 5.30 6.20 13.29
C ILE A 78 6.71 6.00 13.87
N VAL A 79 7.39 7.07 14.27
CA VAL A 79 8.73 6.96 14.89
C VAL A 79 8.67 6.10 16.15
N TRP A 80 7.66 6.31 17.01
CA TRP A 80 7.51 5.56 18.24
C TRP A 80 7.20 4.07 17.99
N ALA A 81 6.28 3.78 17.06
CA ALA A 81 5.97 2.41 16.67
C ALA A 81 7.17 1.66 16.05
N ASN A 82 8.07 2.38 15.36
CA ASN A 82 9.32 1.80 14.84
C ASN A 82 10.44 1.74 15.90
N SER A 83 10.36 2.51 16.99
CA SER A 83 11.36 2.43 18.08
C SER A 83 11.14 1.23 18.98
N ASP A 84 9.91 0.71 19.08
CA ASP A 84 9.60 -0.49 19.88
C ASP A 84 10.00 -1.80 19.19
N THR A 85 10.37 -1.76 17.89
CA THR A 85 10.73 -2.92 17.08
C THR A 85 12.24 -3.07 16.83
N SER A 86 13.10 -2.32 17.54
CA SER A 86 14.58 -2.43 17.49
C SER A 86 15.20 -2.90 18.79
#